data_AF-E9GPU7-F1
#
_entry.id   AF-E9GPU7-F1
#
_cell.length_a   1.000
_cell.length_b   1.000
_cell.length_c   1.000
_cell.angle_alpha   90.00
_cell.angle_beta   90.00
_cell.angle_gamma   90.00
#
_symmetry.space_group_name_H-M   'P 1'
#
loop_
_entity.id
_entity.type
_entity.pdbx_description
1 polymer ?
#
loop_
_entity_poly.entity_id
_entity_poly.type
_entity_poly.pdbx_seq_one_letter_code
_entity_poly.pdbx_strand_id
1 'polypeptide(L)'
;MFRENRSKKLTAGERAAVVALSLSGHSINQISRQIGCGRATVVLWKDRFDQTQDVQRKVGSGRPKITNPRQDQRMFNAARNKPITTSKEISGLMSVAVFLPIEEMEQDSKGSMSKFTIEVVEKQALSGHAFLPLLVLGRS
;
A
#
# COMPACT_ATOMS: atom_id res chain seq x y z
N MET A 1 -3.77 -35.37 9.01
CA MET A 1 -4.22 -33.97 9.15
C MET A 1 -4.28 -33.31 7.78
N PHE A 2 -5.48 -33.11 7.24
CA PHE A 2 -5.69 -32.38 5.98
C PHE A 2 -5.65 -30.88 6.27
N ARG A 3 -4.70 -30.15 5.67
CA ARG A 3 -4.57 -28.70 5.86
C ARG A 3 -5.52 -28.00 4.88
N GLU A 4 -6.64 -27.49 5.37
CA GLU A 4 -7.71 -26.83 4.57
C GLU A 4 -7.23 -25.62 3.76
N ASN A 5 -6.06 -25.05 4.05
CA ASN A 5 -5.58 -23.80 3.45
C ASN A 5 -4.43 -23.94 2.43
N ARG A 6 -4.23 -25.10 1.79
CA ARG A 6 -3.11 -25.27 0.84
C ARG A 6 -3.21 -24.43 -0.44
N SER A 7 -4.41 -24.05 -0.87
CA SER A 7 -4.64 -23.33 -2.13
C SER A 7 -4.90 -21.82 -1.95
N LYS A 8 -5.14 -21.35 -0.72
CA LYS A 8 -5.44 -19.93 -0.44
C LYS A 8 -4.25 -19.06 -0.87
N LYS A 9 -4.51 -18.11 -1.77
CA LYS A 9 -3.54 -17.06 -2.13
C LYS A 9 -3.65 -15.93 -1.10
N LEU A 10 -2.52 -15.43 -0.61
CA LEU A 10 -2.55 -14.26 0.27
C LEU A 10 -3.04 -13.04 -0.50
N THR A 11 -3.93 -12.30 0.14
CA THR A 11 -4.37 -10.96 -0.26
C THR A 11 -3.21 -9.96 -0.18
N ALA A 12 -3.37 -8.74 -0.70
CA ALA A 12 -2.32 -7.70 -0.59
C ALA A 12 -2.03 -7.32 0.87
N GLY A 13 -3.06 -7.17 1.69
CA GLY A 13 -2.90 -6.86 3.12
C GLY A 13 -2.20 -7.96 3.90
N GLU A 14 -2.54 -9.23 3.68
CA GLU A 14 -1.87 -10.35 4.35
C GLU A 14 -0.37 -10.43 3.99
N ARG A 15 0.00 -10.10 2.75
CA ARG A 15 1.42 -10.04 2.33
C ARG A 15 2.16 -8.91 3.03
N ALA A 16 1.55 -7.73 3.14
CA ALA A 16 2.12 -6.60 3.87
C ALA A 16 2.31 -6.94 5.35
N ALA A 17 1.34 -7.64 5.95
CA ALA A 17 1.45 -8.13 7.32
C ALA A 17 2.60 -9.12 7.51
N VAL A 18 2.83 -10.04 6.56
CA VAL A 18 3.99 -10.97 6.61
C VAL A 18 5.30 -10.17 6.70
N VAL A 19 5.47 -9.18 5.82
CA VAL A 19 6.69 -8.37 5.76
C VAL A 19 6.85 -7.52 7.02
N ALA A 20 5.80 -6.83 7.48
CA ALA A 20 5.83 -6.01 8.68
C ALA A 20 6.18 -6.82 9.95
N LEU A 21 5.61 -8.03 10.09
CA LEU A 21 5.94 -8.92 11.21
C LEU A 21 7.38 -9.45 11.12
N SER A 22 7.87 -9.72 9.90
CA SER A 22 9.26 -10.12 9.69
C SER A 22 10.23 -9.00 10.06
N LEU A 23 9.94 -7.77 9.68
CA LEU A 23 10.78 -6.59 9.98
C LEU A 23 10.79 -6.25 11.48
N SER A 24 9.69 -6.54 12.19
CA SER A 24 9.62 -6.41 13.65
C SER A 24 10.27 -7.58 14.42
N GLY A 25 10.93 -8.52 13.72
CA GLY A 25 11.68 -9.59 14.35
C GLY A 25 10.86 -10.81 14.80
N HIS A 26 9.62 -10.95 14.35
CA HIS A 26 8.82 -12.14 14.66
C HIS A 26 9.37 -13.38 13.95
N SER A 27 9.32 -14.52 14.63
CA SER A 27 9.75 -15.79 14.04
C SER A 27 8.78 -16.25 12.94
N ILE A 28 9.30 -16.97 11.93
CA ILE A 28 8.51 -17.52 10.83
C ILE A 28 7.32 -18.36 11.33
N ASN A 29 7.49 -19.09 12.44
CA ASN A 29 6.43 -19.90 13.05
C ASN A 29 5.32 -19.04 13.65
N GLN A 30 5.65 -17.92 14.30
CA GLN A 30 4.66 -16.98 14.85
C GLN A 30 3.88 -16.32 13.72
N ILE A 31 4.57 -15.84 12.67
CA ILE A 31 3.95 -15.19 11.51
C ILE A 31 2.99 -16.16 10.81
N SER A 32 3.43 -17.40 10.58
CA SER A 32 2.62 -18.45 9.95
C SER A 32 1.33 -18.74 10.73
N ARG A 33 1.40 -18.79 12.07
CA ARG A 33 0.23 -18.99 12.94
C ARG A 33 -0.70 -17.79 12.95
N GLN A 34 -0.15 -16.58 13.03
CA GLN A 34 -0.93 -15.34 13.12
C GLN A 34 -1.69 -15.04 11.82
N ILE A 35 -1.09 -15.29 10.66
CA ILE A 35 -1.71 -15.03 9.35
C ILE A 35 -2.49 -16.25 8.83
N GLY A 36 -2.28 -17.43 9.41
CA GLY A 36 -2.91 -18.68 8.97
C GLY A 36 -2.38 -19.18 7.62
N CYS A 37 -1.12 -18.89 7.29
CA CYS A 37 -0.47 -19.29 6.04
C CYS A 37 0.64 -20.32 6.28
N GLY A 38 1.11 -20.99 5.23
CA GLY A 38 2.23 -21.94 5.34
C GLY A 38 3.56 -21.24 5.63
N ARG A 39 4.42 -21.87 6.44
CA ARG A 39 5.79 -21.38 6.72
C ARG A 39 6.60 -21.08 5.45
N ALA A 40 6.50 -21.93 4.44
CA ALA A 40 7.17 -21.72 3.14
C ALA A 40 6.67 -20.44 2.44
N THR A 41 5.42 -20.08 2.64
CA THR A 41 4.85 -18.84 2.11
C THR A 41 5.42 -17.61 2.81
N VAL A 42 5.64 -17.68 4.13
CA VAL A 42 6.31 -16.62 4.89
C VAL A 42 7.73 -16.41 4.38
N VAL A 43 8.51 -17.50 4.25
CA VAL A 43 9.88 -17.45 3.72
C VAL A 43 9.91 -16.85 2.31
N LEU A 44 9.04 -17.33 1.41
CA LEU A 44 8.94 -16.81 0.05
C LEU A 44 8.71 -15.29 0.01
N TRP A 45 7.82 -14.77 0.85
CA TRP A 45 7.49 -13.34 0.87
C TRP A 45 8.58 -12.51 1.53
N LYS A 46 9.24 -13.04 2.56
CA LYS A 46 10.43 -12.41 3.15
C LYS A 46 11.54 -12.31 2.11
N ASP A 47 11.93 -13.42 1.48
CA ASP A 47 13.03 -13.44 0.50
C ASP A 47 12.73 -12.55 -0.71
N ARG A 48 11.48 -12.54 -1.17
CA ARG A 48 11.05 -11.64 -2.24
C ARG A 48 11.17 -10.18 -1.83
N PHE A 49 10.69 -9.84 -0.64
CA PHE A 49 10.78 -8.48 -0.14
C PHE A 49 12.25 -8.05 0.02
N ASP A 50 13.10 -8.91 0.55
CA ASP A 50 14.54 -8.64 0.68
C ASP A 50 15.16 -8.33 -0.71
N GLN A 51 14.72 -9.00 -1.77
CA GLN A 51 15.20 -8.81 -3.16
C GLN A 51 14.60 -7.61 -3.89
N THR A 52 13.29 -7.36 -3.77
CA THR A 52 12.57 -6.38 -4.61
C THR A 52 12.10 -5.15 -3.84
N GLN A 53 12.13 -5.18 -2.51
CA GLN A 53 11.54 -4.16 -1.61
C GLN A 53 10.07 -3.87 -1.96
N ASP A 54 9.35 -4.87 -2.47
CA ASP A 54 7.96 -4.76 -2.91
C ASP A 54 7.12 -5.93 -2.38
N VAL A 55 5.91 -5.61 -1.95
CA VAL A 55 4.91 -6.52 -1.41
C VAL A 55 3.91 -6.95 -2.49
N GLN A 56 3.91 -6.26 -3.64
CA GLN A 56 3.04 -6.61 -4.75
C GLN A 56 3.45 -7.93 -5.40
N ARG A 57 2.45 -8.57 -6.00
CA ARG A 57 2.66 -9.87 -6.64
C ARG A 57 3.21 -9.58 -8.01
N LYS A 58 4.39 -10.12 -8.31
CA LYS A 58 4.93 -10.13 -9.66
C LYS A 58 3.94 -10.76 -10.63
N VAL A 59 3.67 -10.05 -11.73
CA VAL A 59 2.88 -10.57 -12.85
C VAL A 59 3.61 -11.79 -13.42
N GLY A 60 2.88 -12.88 -13.67
CA GLY A 60 3.45 -14.11 -14.21
C GLY A 60 4.03 -13.91 -15.61
N SER A 61 4.93 -14.80 -16.04
CA SER A 61 5.58 -14.80 -17.36
C SER A 61 4.65 -15.19 -18.52
N GLY A 62 3.33 -15.05 -18.35
CA GLY A 62 2.36 -15.40 -19.37
C GLY A 62 2.40 -14.44 -20.57
N ARG A 63 1.47 -14.63 -21.51
CA ARG A 63 1.34 -13.76 -22.68
C ARG A 63 1.20 -12.29 -22.23
N PRO A 64 2.03 -11.38 -22.73
CA PRO A 64 1.93 -9.97 -22.38
C PRO A 64 0.56 -9.43 -22.79
N LYS A 65 -0.03 -8.59 -21.94
CA LYS A 65 -1.30 -7.94 -22.24
C LYS A 65 -1.08 -6.85 -23.29
N ILE A 66 -1.87 -6.88 -24.36
CA ILE A 66 -1.89 -5.81 -25.37
C ILE A 66 -2.63 -4.58 -24.82
N THR A 67 -3.61 -4.80 -23.93
CA THR A 67 -4.44 -3.74 -23.36
C THR A 67 -3.83 -3.17 -22.09
N ASN A 68 -4.02 -1.87 -21.89
CA ASN A 68 -3.66 -1.18 -20.66
C ASN A 68 -4.83 -1.17 -19.64
N PRO A 69 -4.58 -0.95 -18.34
CA PRO A 69 -5.65 -0.95 -17.33
C PRO A 69 -6.77 0.06 -17.58
N ARG A 70 -6.46 1.23 -18.15
CA ARG A 70 -7.45 2.28 -18.46
C ARG A 70 -8.36 1.86 -19.63
N GLN A 71 -7.79 1.21 -20.63
CA GLN A 71 -8.49 0.60 -21.75
C GLN A 71 -9.39 -0.53 -21.27
N ASP A 72 -8.92 -1.39 -20.36
CA ASP A 72 -9.73 -2.43 -19.74
C ASP A 72 -10.94 -1.85 -18.99
N GLN A 73 -10.75 -0.76 -18.23
CA GLN A 73 -11.85 -0.06 -17.57
C GLN A 73 -12.86 0.54 -18.57
N ARG A 74 -12.38 1.11 -19.69
CA ARG A 74 -13.25 1.62 -20.75
C ARG A 74 -14.07 0.50 -21.39
N MET A 75 -13.46 -0.64 -21.69
CA MET A 75 -14.16 -1.82 -22.21
C MET A 75 -15.23 -2.30 -21.23
N PHE A 76 -14.87 -2.42 -19.96
CA PHE A 76 -15.78 -2.83 -18.90
C PHE A 76 -16.97 -1.87 -18.79
N ASN A 77 -16.73 -0.56 -18.75
CA ASN A 77 -17.78 0.44 -18.65
C ASN A 77 -18.66 0.49 -19.89
N ALA A 78 -18.09 0.35 -21.10
CA ALA A 78 -18.84 0.31 -22.35
C ALA A 78 -19.81 -0.89 -22.37
N ALA A 79 -19.31 -2.08 -22.04
CA ALA A 79 -20.13 -3.29 -21.95
C ALA A 79 -21.17 -3.21 -20.83
N ARG A 80 -20.84 -2.61 -19.69
CA ARG A 80 -21.76 -2.45 -18.56
C ARG A 80 -22.90 -1.47 -18.87
N ASN A 81 -22.58 -0.32 -19.47
CA ASN A 81 -23.57 0.73 -19.72
C ASN A 81 -24.48 0.39 -20.90
N LYS A 82 -23.94 -0.27 -21.93
CA LYS A 82 -24.70 -0.73 -23.09
C LYS A 82 -24.35 -2.20 -23.37
N PRO A 83 -25.10 -3.16 -22.79
CA PRO A 83 -24.82 -4.59 -22.91
C PRO A 83 -24.86 -5.14 -24.35
N ILE A 84 -25.53 -4.45 -25.27
CA ILE A 84 -25.63 -4.83 -26.70
C ILE A 84 -24.52 -4.24 -27.58
N THR A 85 -23.47 -3.66 -26.98
CA THR A 85 -22.34 -3.05 -27.71
C THR A 85 -21.50 -4.13 -28.41
N THR A 86 -21.18 -3.92 -29.68
CA THR A 86 -20.42 -4.88 -30.50
C THR A 86 -18.91 -4.74 -30.30
N SER A 87 -18.13 -5.82 -30.49
CA SER A 87 -16.66 -5.80 -30.38
C SER A 87 -15.99 -4.73 -31.26
N LYS A 88 -16.54 -4.45 -32.45
CA LYS A 88 -16.04 -3.36 -33.32
C LYS A 88 -16.22 -1.99 -32.70
N GLU A 89 -17.38 -1.74 -32.08
CA GLU A 89 -17.66 -0.49 -31.38
C GLU A 89 -16.73 -0.32 -30.17
N ILE A 90 -16.56 -1.39 -29.38
CA ILE A 90 -15.62 -1.40 -28.24
C ILE A 90 -14.19 -1.13 -28.72
N SER A 91 -13.74 -1.78 -29.80
CA SER A 91 -12.43 -1.55 -30.39
C SER A 91 -12.26 -0.11 -30.88
N GLY A 92 -13.31 0.49 -31.46
CA GLY A 92 -13.31 1.90 -31.89
C GLY A 92 -13.14 2.88 -30.71
N LEU A 93 -13.73 2.59 -29.56
CA LEU A 93 -13.54 3.38 -28.32
C LEU A 93 -12.10 3.29 -27.78
N MET A 94 -11.36 2.24 -28.15
CA MET A 94 -9.98 2.01 -27.72
C MET A 94 -8.94 2.57 -28.70
N SER A 95 -9.26 2.61 -29.99
CA SER A 95 -8.34 3.00 -31.07
C SER A 95 -8.17 4.50 -31.23
N VAL A 96 -8.94 5.32 -30.51
CA VAL A 96 -8.77 6.76 -30.59
C VAL A 96 -7.44 7.15 -29.93
N ALA A 97 -6.41 7.22 -30.76
CA ALA A 97 -5.24 8.06 -30.57
C ALA A 97 -5.71 9.52 -30.54
N VAL A 98 -6.39 9.93 -29.46
CA VAL A 98 -6.55 11.34 -29.17
C VAL A 98 -5.26 11.78 -28.52
N PHE A 99 -4.46 12.49 -29.32
CA PHE A 99 -3.62 13.57 -28.87
C PHE A 99 -4.47 14.50 -27.99
N LEU A 100 -4.63 14.15 -26.71
CA LEU A 100 -5.08 15.11 -25.72
C LEU A 100 -3.83 15.86 -25.26
N PRO A 101 -3.80 17.20 -25.30
CA PRO A 101 -2.73 17.93 -24.66
C PRO A 101 -2.65 17.47 -23.20
N ILE A 102 -1.42 17.27 -22.74
CA ILE A 102 -1.11 17.13 -21.32
C ILE A 102 -1.43 18.51 -20.72
N GLU A 103 -2.70 18.75 -20.38
CA GLU A 103 -2.99 19.67 -19.31
C GLU A 103 -2.61 18.94 -18.02
N GLU A 104 -1.48 19.38 -17.46
CA GLU A 104 -1.17 19.18 -16.06
C GLU A 104 -2.34 19.74 -15.24
N MET A 105 -3.29 18.90 -14.89
CA MET A 105 -4.08 19.12 -13.69
C MET A 105 -3.31 18.48 -12.54
N GLU A 106 -2.31 19.23 -12.10
CA GLU A 106 -1.88 19.28 -10.71
C GLU A 106 -3.12 19.59 -9.86
N GLN A 107 -3.84 18.54 -9.46
CA GLN A 107 -4.79 18.62 -8.35
C GLN A 107 -4.09 18.09 -7.12
N ASP A 108 -3.28 18.98 -6.55
CA ASP A 108 -3.26 19.21 -5.12
C ASP A 108 -4.71 19.34 -4.63
N SER A 109 -5.33 18.22 -4.30
CA SER A 109 -6.50 18.19 -3.44
C SER A 109 -6.16 17.32 -2.25
N LYS A 110 -5.65 18.02 -1.25
CA LYS A 110 -5.68 17.68 0.16
C LYS A 110 -7.09 17.23 0.52
N GLY A 111 -7.33 15.94 0.41
CA GLY A 111 -8.51 15.25 0.93
C GLY A 111 -8.21 14.72 2.33
N SER A 112 -8.37 15.59 3.33
CA SER A 112 -8.84 15.22 4.67
C SER A 112 -8.07 14.11 5.41
N MET A 113 -6.83 14.41 5.81
CA MET A 113 -6.40 13.95 7.14
C MET A 113 -7.12 14.82 8.17
N SER A 114 -8.02 14.17 8.90
CA SER A 114 -8.64 14.61 10.13
C SER A 114 -7.72 15.53 10.95
N LYS A 115 -8.23 16.70 11.31
CA LYS A 115 -7.69 17.60 12.34
C LYS A 115 -7.56 16.84 13.67
N PHE A 116 -6.47 16.12 13.86
CA PHE A 116 -5.90 15.84 15.17
C PHE A 116 -4.52 16.48 15.17
N THR A 117 -4.49 17.78 15.47
CA THR A 117 -3.26 18.53 15.67
C THR A 117 -2.55 17.94 16.87
N ILE A 118 -1.41 17.31 16.63
CA ILE A 118 -0.36 17.11 17.63
C ILE A 118 0.25 18.51 17.83
N GLU A 119 -0.31 19.29 18.74
CA GLU A 119 0.40 20.41 19.36
C GLU A 119 1.08 19.88 20.63
N VAL A 120 2.26 19.31 20.47
CA VAL A 120 3.21 19.21 21.58
C VAL A 120 4.57 19.56 20.98
N VAL A 121 5.00 20.80 21.18
CA VAL A 121 6.33 21.21 21.65
C VAL A 121 6.53 22.71 21.36
N GLU A 122 6.89 23.44 22.42
CA GLU A 122 7.56 24.75 22.47
C GLU A 122 6.80 26.01 22.04
N LYS A 123 6.20 26.71 23.02
CA LYS A 123 6.61 28.09 23.36
C LYS A 123 6.54 28.33 24.87
N GLN A 124 7.72 28.56 25.45
CA GLN A 124 8.08 29.54 26.48
C GLN A 124 6.95 29.97 27.45
N ALA A 125 7.01 29.56 28.71
CA ALA A 125 7.65 30.36 29.77
C ALA A 125 7.16 31.82 29.74
N LEU A 126 6.19 32.16 30.60
CA LEU A 126 6.01 33.42 31.32
C LEU A 126 4.66 33.41 32.06
N SER A 127 4.56 32.69 33.16
CA SER A 127 3.78 33.13 34.34
C SER A 127 4.24 32.33 35.54
N GLY A 128 4.71 33.07 36.55
CA GLY A 128 5.43 32.52 37.67
C GLY A 128 4.62 31.54 38.51
N HIS A 129 5.29 30.49 38.94
CA HIS A 129 5.32 30.17 40.35
C HIS A 129 6.72 29.68 40.71
N ALA A 130 7.33 30.42 41.62
CA ALA A 130 8.64 30.15 42.19
C ALA A 130 8.67 28.77 42.84
N PHE A 131 9.61 27.93 42.46
CA PHE A 131 10.15 26.89 43.34
C PHE A 131 11.47 26.40 42.75
N LEU A 132 12.59 26.73 43.41
CA LEU A 132 13.74 25.87 43.67
C LEU A 132 14.90 26.74 44.24
N PRO A 133 15.32 26.51 45.50
CA PRO A 133 16.67 26.82 45.92
C PRO A 133 17.51 25.53 45.85
N LEU A 134 18.60 25.54 45.09
CA LEU A 134 19.89 24.91 45.45
C LEU A 134 20.86 25.11 44.28
N LEU A 135 21.71 26.13 44.37
CA LEU A 135 22.91 26.25 43.54
C LEU A 135 24.10 25.87 44.41
N VAL A 136 24.64 24.69 44.11
CA VAL A 136 25.98 24.24 44.50
C VAL A 136 26.99 25.21 43.85
N LEU A 137 27.67 25.99 44.70
CA LEU A 137 28.87 26.72 44.33
C LEU A 137 30.04 25.73 44.22
N GLY A 138 30.79 25.79 43.12
CA GLY A 138 32.00 25.00 42.97
C GLY A 138 32.77 25.27 41.69
N ARG A 139 33.54 26.37 41.68
CA ARG A 139 34.71 26.51 40.79
C ARG A 139 35.82 27.25 41.53
N SER A 140 36.83 26.49 41.94
CA SER A 140 38.28 26.77 41.87
C SER A 140 39.01 25.74 42.71
#